data_AF-A0A818KAI4-F1
#
_entry.id   AF-A0A818KAI4-F1
#
_cell.length_a   1.000
_cell.length_b   1.000
_cell.length_c   1.000
_cell.angle_alpha   90.00
_cell.angle_beta   90.00
_cell.angle_gamma   90.00
#
_symmetry.space_group_name_H-M   'P 1'
#
loop_
_entity.id
_entity.type
_entity.pdbx_description
1 polymer ?
#
loop_
_entity_poly.entity_id
_entity_poly.type
_entity_poly.pdbx_seq_one_letter_code
_entity_poly.pdbx_strand_id
1 'polypeptide(L)'
;MDKFEIDSCIKWIEENNFNIIALQVPDEDLDKIQDLIDILTSSIHNRNIEIYLIGDGCSSCCNDLLNAQYCHAQGLIHFGHSCLSSYFDNNNNNNQQTISIFYVFYQQSLPEDASNFLITNHDNDKPYCLVFYDPCFRDAIEQYSTLSSRLIFSKISSQNSTDDPLHFSLYGRSVQLPVPLNPSNYSIIFMSHSKASLYNFALYFYAYDFRSFPSDSSISSKRLLSKRMYAIECARNGSSYGLLTSSNSLLNLPLIIHKLLDYLKKLFDKYNRQYYTFLMNTLSITKLNNFERNIDIYVLCSSCTESQWLSPEYKQFNIPLISINDIIQAFENNNENLSINYSFDLRQILSTIKIINENEINENDEENNSLILKHPNALLLQQRDGSNRNLDNNHIWWGLQITDNINEEKESNKSVSELKEGKFGIASGYTNEKF
;
A
#
# COMPACT_ATOMS: atom_id res chain seq x y z
N MET A 1 5.83 25.58 12.69
CA MET A 1 4.71 24.79 13.24
C MET A 1 3.48 24.83 12.35
N ASP A 2 3.26 25.90 11.59
CA ASP A 2 2.07 26.14 10.75
C ASP A 2 1.66 24.95 9.86
N LYS A 3 2.62 24.25 9.25
CA LYS A 3 2.35 23.09 8.38
C LYS A 3 1.66 21.90 9.07
N PHE A 4 1.67 21.84 10.40
CA PHE A 4 1.05 20.77 11.18
C PHE A 4 -0.46 20.99 11.41
N GLU A 5 -1.02 22.14 10.97
CA GLU A 5 -2.45 22.43 11.12
C GLU A 5 -2.98 22.13 12.54
N ILE A 6 -2.24 22.62 13.55
CA ILE A 6 -2.44 22.25 14.96
C ILE A 6 -3.87 22.52 15.41
N ASP A 7 -4.44 23.66 15.04
CA ASP A 7 -5.82 24.02 15.39
C ASP A 7 -6.84 23.03 14.82
N SER A 8 -6.64 22.57 13.58
CA SER A 8 -7.47 21.56 12.94
C SER A 8 -7.35 20.20 13.66
N CYS A 9 -6.12 19.85 14.08
CA CYS A 9 -5.89 18.64 14.86
C CYS A 9 -6.64 18.70 16.20
N ILE A 10 -6.47 19.77 16.98
CA ILE A 10 -7.15 19.96 18.28
C ILE A 10 -8.66 19.84 18.12
N LYS A 11 -9.22 20.58 17.15
CA LYS A 11 -10.66 20.55 16.86
C LYS A 11 -11.15 19.14 16.56
N TRP A 12 -10.45 18.40 15.69
CA TRP A 12 -10.82 17.04 15.35
C TRP A 12 -10.76 16.09 16.56
N ILE A 13 -9.75 16.24 17.42
CA ILE A 13 -9.59 15.45 18.64
C ILE A 13 -10.76 15.68 19.60
N GLU A 14 -11.11 16.95 19.83
CA GLU A 14 -12.15 17.34 20.79
C GLU A 14 -13.55 17.00 20.29
N GLU A 15 -13.84 17.21 19.01
CA GLU A 15 -15.15 16.86 18.41
C GLU A 15 -15.46 15.36 18.52
N ASN A 16 -14.44 14.51 18.48
CA ASN A 16 -14.59 13.07 18.61
C ASN A 16 -14.41 12.55 20.05
N ASN A 17 -14.10 13.42 21.02
CA ASN A 17 -13.81 13.08 22.42
C ASN A 17 -12.75 11.97 22.57
N PHE A 18 -11.66 12.05 21.80
CA PHE A 18 -10.58 11.07 21.92
C PHE A 18 -9.74 11.29 23.20
N ASN A 19 -9.29 10.17 23.76
CA ASN A 19 -8.39 10.06 24.90
C ASN A 19 -7.03 9.51 24.50
N ILE A 20 -6.95 8.61 23.52
CA ILE A 20 -5.69 8.00 23.07
C ILE A 20 -5.52 8.21 21.58
N ILE A 21 -4.42 8.83 21.18
CA ILE A 21 -4.16 9.24 19.80
C ILE A 21 -2.78 8.81 19.37
N ALA A 22 -2.69 8.25 18.17
CA ALA A 22 -1.43 7.96 17.52
C ALA A 22 -1.07 9.08 16.54
N LEU A 23 0.20 9.49 16.54
CA LEU A 23 0.78 10.39 15.55
C LEU A 23 1.69 9.60 14.63
N GLN A 24 1.47 9.71 13.33
CA GLN A 24 2.38 9.21 12.31
C GLN A 24 3.01 10.41 11.62
N VAL A 25 4.30 10.62 11.87
CA VAL A 25 5.06 11.80 11.44
C VAL A 25 6.18 11.35 10.50
N PRO A 26 6.43 12.05 9.38
CA PRO A 26 7.53 11.71 8.49
C PRO A 26 8.89 11.96 9.15
N ASP A 27 9.90 11.17 8.76
CA ASP A 27 11.25 11.20 9.32
C ASP A 27 11.89 12.61 9.33
N GLU A 28 11.56 13.41 8.32
CA GLU A 28 12.01 14.80 8.11
C GLU A 28 11.65 15.74 9.27
N ASP A 29 10.65 15.36 10.07
CA ASP A 29 10.03 16.19 11.11
C ASP A 29 10.17 15.62 12.52
N LEU A 30 10.96 14.56 12.68
CA LEU A 30 11.21 13.96 14.00
C LEU A 30 11.85 14.97 14.98
N ASP A 31 12.56 15.97 14.46
CA ASP A 31 13.19 17.05 15.23
C ASP A 31 12.18 17.98 15.93
N LYS A 32 10.94 18.06 15.42
CA LYS A 32 9.87 18.95 15.92
C LYS A 32 8.81 18.25 16.75
N ILE A 33 8.93 16.94 16.93
CA ILE A 33 7.88 16.14 17.56
C ILE A 33 7.63 16.55 19.01
N GLN A 34 8.70 16.81 19.77
CA GLN A 34 8.55 17.19 21.18
C GLN A 34 7.70 18.46 21.30
N ASP A 35 8.05 19.49 20.54
CA ASP A 35 7.29 20.74 20.50
C ASP A 35 5.84 20.51 20.04
N LEU A 36 5.60 19.64 19.04
CA LEU A 36 4.26 19.31 18.57
C LEU A 36 3.42 18.65 19.67
N ILE A 37 3.98 17.65 20.38
CA ILE A 37 3.31 16.95 21.47
C ILE A 37 3.01 17.92 22.62
N ASP A 38 3.97 18.78 22.98
CA ASP A 38 3.82 19.75 24.06
C ASP A 38 2.71 20.76 23.75
N ILE A 39 2.64 21.25 22.51
CA ILE A 39 1.58 22.18 22.07
C ILE A 39 0.21 21.48 22.08
N LEU A 40 0.11 20.28 21.52
CA LEU A 40 -1.17 19.53 21.48
C LEU A 40 -1.66 19.24 22.90
N THR A 41 -0.78 18.72 23.76
CA THR A 41 -1.13 18.36 25.15
C THR A 41 -1.53 19.60 25.97
N SER A 42 -0.87 20.74 25.76
CA SER A 42 -1.19 21.98 26.49
C SER A 42 -2.47 22.66 26.00
N SER A 43 -2.84 22.45 24.73
CA SER A 43 -3.96 23.15 24.09
C SER A 43 -5.28 22.38 24.16
N ILE A 44 -5.23 21.06 24.28
CA ILE A 44 -6.42 20.21 24.34
C ILE A 44 -7.05 20.27 25.74
N HIS A 45 -8.36 20.47 25.82
CA HIS A 45 -9.06 20.60 27.10
C HIS A 45 -9.12 19.30 27.92
N ASN A 46 -9.07 18.14 27.24
CA ASN A 46 -9.06 16.83 27.89
C ASN A 46 -7.73 16.58 28.60
N ARG A 47 -7.73 16.60 29.94
CA ARG A 47 -6.53 16.37 30.76
C ARG A 47 -6.03 14.93 30.79
N ASN A 48 -6.83 13.99 30.29
CA ASN A 48 -6.49 12.56 30.24
C ASN A 48 -6.11 12.13 28.83
N ILE A 49 -5.61 13.06 28.00
CA ILE A 49 -5.15 12.73 26.67
C ILE A 49 -3.77 12.07 26.71
N GLU A 50 -3.64 10.95 26.02
CA GLU A 50 -2.39 10.25 25.78
C GLU A 50 -2.07 10.31 24.28
N ILE A 51 -0.86 10.77 23.97
CA ILE A 51 -0.38 10.94 22.60
C ILE A 51 0.81 10.00 22.39
N TYR A 52 0.69 9.08 21.44
CA TYR A 52 1.72 8.11 21.09
C TYR A 52 2.31 8.42 19.72
N LEU A 53 3.63 8.41 19.60
CA LEU A 53 4.31 8.49 18.31
C LEU A 53 4.47 7.08 17.72
N ILE A 54 4.08 6.88 16.47
CA ILE A 54 4.38 5.67 15.71
C ILE A 54 5.83 5.75 15.20
N GLY A 55 6.67 4.79 15.63
CA GLY A 55 8.10 4.79 15.34
C GLY A 55 8.58 3.86 14.22
N ASP A 56 7.78 2.89 13.76
CA ASP A 56 8.22 1.83 12.83
C ASP A 56 7.34 1.76 11.56
N GLY A 57 7.16 2.91 10.91
CA GLY A 57 6.34 3.03 9.70
C GLY A 57 7.04 2.45 8.46
N CYS A 58 6.51 1.34 7.93
CA CYS A 58 7.08 0.65 6.76
C CYS A 58 6.97 1.39 5.42
N SER A 59 6.16 2.44 5.35
CA SER A 59 6.10 3.35 4.20
C SER A 59 5.55 4.71 4.63
N SER A 60 6.19 5.79 4.19
CA SER A 60 5.81 7.15 4.57
C SER A 60 4.41 7.58 4.13
N CYS A 61 3.81 6.86 3.17
CA CYS A 61 2.54 7.23 2.56
C CYS A 61 1.31 6.43 3.05
N CYS A 62 1.51 5.30 3.73
CA CYS A 62 0.41 4.43 4.19
C CYS A 62 0.12 4.63 5.66
N ASN A 63 -1.15 4.50 6.04
CA ASN A 63 -1.55 4.56 7.44
C ASN A 63 -1.06 3.30 8.18
N ASP A 64 -0.38 3.51 9.29
CA ASP A 64 0.06 2.44 10.19
C ASP A 64 -0.99 2.20 11.28
N LEU A 65 -2.08 1.52 10.89
CA LEU A 65 -3.14 1.18 11.83
C LEU A 65 -2.72 0.07 12.80
N LEU A 66 -1.68 -0.70 12.48
CA LEU A 66 -1.19 -1.75 13.36
C LEU A 66 -0.61 -1.16 14.64
N ASN A 67 0.33 -0.23 14.50
CA ASN A 67 0.95 0.41 15.65
C ASN A 67 -0.07 1.27 16.40
N ALA A 68 -1.00 1.90 15.69
CA ALA A 68 -2.12 2.61 16.31
C ALA A 68 -3.04 1.67 17.13
N GLN A 69 -3.30 0.45 16.64
CA GLN A 69 -4.07 -0.55 17.37
C GLN A 69 -3.33 -1.05 18.62
N TYR A 70 -2.01 -1.25 18.54
CA TYR A 70 -1.21 -1.71 19.68
C TYR A 70 -1.17 -0.72 20.84
N CYS A 71 -1.25 0.58 20.57
CA CYS A 71 -1.40 1.59 21.61
C CYS A 71 -2.87 1.88 21.98
N HIS A 72 -3.83 1.09 21.47
CA HIS A 72 -5.26 1.30 21.67
C HIS A 72 -5.75 2.70 21.26
N ALA A 73 -5.12 3.29 20.24
CA ALA A 73 -5.50 4.60 19.75
C ALA A 73 -6.94 4.58 19.20
N GLN A 74 -7.66 5.65 19.49
CA GLN A 74 -9.00 5.91 18.96
C GLN A 74 -8.92 6.73 17.66
N GLY A 75 -7.83 7.50 17.52
CA GLY A 75 -7.53 8.28 16.33
C GLY A 75 -6.07 8.15 15.90
N LEU A 76 -5.83 8.21 14.60
CA LEU A 76 -4.50 8.33 13.98
C LEU A 76 -4.43 9.66 13.23
N ILE A 77 -3.46 10.50 13.58
CA ILE A 77 -3.12 11.69 12.79
C ILE A 77 -1.93 11.35 11.89
N HIS A 78 -2.16 11.33 10.59
CA HIS A 78 -1.15 11.07 9.56
C HIS A 78 -0.66 12.40 8.97
N PHE A 79 0.60 12.74 9.25
CA PHE A 79 1.23 13.95 8.74
C PHE A 79 2.01 13.70 7.44
N GLY A 80 2.00 14.71 6.57
CA GLY A 80 2.74 14.70 5.31
C GLY A 80 2.04 13.94 4.19
N HIS A 81 2.83 13.28 3.36
CA HIS A 81 2.35 12.63 2.14
C HIS A 81 1.49 11.40 2.45
N SER A 82 0.42 11.20 1.69
CA SER A 82 -0.40 9.98 1.77
C SER A 82 -0.75 9.46 0.38
N CYS A 83 -0.70 8.14 0.24
CA CYS A 83 -1.18 7.46 -0.96
C CYS A 83 -2.72 7.41 -1.03
N LEU A 84 -3.41 7.85 0.05
CA LEU A 84 -4.86 7.82 0.21
C LEU A 84 -5.47 6.42 0.02
N SER A 85 -4.64 5.37 0.07
CA SER A 85 -5.08 3.98 0.02
C SER A 85 -5.85 3.71 1.32
N SER A 86 -7.15 3.91 1.24
CA SER A 86 -8.09 3.68 2.32
C SER A 86 -9.21 2.86 1.74
N TYR A 87 -9.47 1.73 2.39
CA TYR A 87 -10.66 0.95 2.18
C TYR A 87 -11.35 0.96 3.53
N PHE A 88 -12.28 1.89 3.67
CA PHE A 88 -13.23 1.87 4.78
C PHE A 88 -14.31 0.87 4.40
N ASP A 89 -14.22 -0.31 5.00
CA ASP A 89 -15.33 -1.25 4.99
C ASP A 89 -16.41 -0.69 5.90
N ASN A 90 -17.25 0.22 5.38
CA ASN A 90 -18.43 0.73 6.10
C ASN A 90 -19.45 -0.37 6.44
N ASN A 91 -19.19 -1.63 6.03
CA ASN A 91 -20.10 -2.75 6.16
C ASN A 91 -19.70 -3.80 7.23
N ASN A 92 -18.64 -3.60 8.01
CA ASN A 92 -18.35 -4.51 9.11
C ASN A 92 -19.08 -4.09 10.40
N ASN A 93 -20.26 -4.70 10.59
CA ASN A 93 -20.98 -4.80 11.86
C ASN A 93 -20.25 -5.67 12.91
N ASN A 94 -18.94 -5.88 12.77
CA ASN A 94 -18.16 -6.72 13.67
C ASN A 94 -17.27 -5.82 14.53
N ASN A 95 -17.50 -5.86 15.84
CA ASN A 95 -16.80 -5.36 17.04
C ASN A 95 -15.28 -5.03 17.00
N GLN A 96 -14.71 -4.57 15.89
CA GLN A 96 -13.33 -4.09 15.80
C GLN A 96 -13.32 -2.57 15.96
N GLN A 97 -12.51 -2.07 16.89
CA GLN A 97 -12.33 -0.64 17.13
C GLN A 97 -11.85 0.03 15.84
N THR A 98 -12.73 0.83 15.22
CA THR A 98 -12.41 1.60 14.03
C THR A 98 -11.57 2.80 14.45
N ILE A 99 -10.28 2.79 14.10
CA ILE A 99 -9.41 3.94 14.33
C ILE A 99 -9.75 5.01 13.31
N SER A 100 -10.20 6.18 13.80
CA SER A 100 -10.49 7.33 12.94
C SER A 100 -9.19 7.94 12.44
N ILE A 101 -9.11 8.29 11.16
CA ILE A 101 -7.88 8.82 10.55
C ILE A 101 -8.08 10.29 10.20
N PHE A 102 -7.16 11.14 10.66
CA PHE A 102 -7.06 12.54 10.26
C PHE A 102 -5.77 12.76 9.48
N TYR A 103 -5.85 13.46 8.36
CA TYR A 103 -4.69 13.72 7.52
C TYR A 103 -4.31 15.19 7.54
N VAL A 104 -3.00 15.44 7.62
CA VAL A 104 -2.39 16.78 7.51
C VAL A 104 -1.37 16.76 6.38
N PHE A 105 -1.75 17.22 5.18
CA PHE A 105 -1.01 16.96 3.93
C PHE A 105 0.20 17.88 3.66
N TYR A 106 0.58 18.73 4.60
CA TYR A 106 1.61 19.77 4.42
C TYR A 106 1.34 20.61 3.17
N GLN A 107 0.36 21.51 3.28
CA GLN A 107 -0.11 22.33 2.17
C GLN A 107 1.04 23.05 1.46
N GLN A 108 1.05 22.97 0.14
CA GLN A 108 2.00 23.63 -0.73
C GLN A 108 1.29 24.63 -1.63
N SER A 109 1.90 25.80 -1.80
CA SER A 109 1.51 26.73 -2.83
C SER A 109 1.74 26.11 -4.20
N LEU A 110 0.82 26.35 -5.12
CA LEU A 110 1.04 26.01 -6.52
C LEU A 110 2.13 26.93 -7.11
N PRO A 111 3.07 26.40 -7.91
CA PRO A 111 4.06 27.22 -8.61
C PRO A 111 3.41 28.32 -9.46
N GLU A 112 4.07 29.48 -9.62
CA GLU A 112 3.51 30.66 -10.32
C GLU A 112 3.00 30.32 -11.74
N ASP A 113 3.64 29.38 -12.42
CA ASP A 113 3.31 28.96 -13.79
C ASP A 113 2.14 27.97 -13.88
N ALA A 114 1.60 27.48 -12.76
CA ALA A 114 0.54 26.47 -12.75
C ALA A 114 -0.74 26.96 -13.45
N SER A 115 -1.11 28.23 -13.24
CA SER A 115 -2.28 28.84 -13.86
C SER A 115 -2.15 28.90 -15.39
N ASN A 116 -1.01 29.40 -15.87
CA ASN A 116 -0.68 29.46 -17.29
C ASN A 116 -0.66 28.06 -17.90
N PHE A 117 -0.04 27.09 -17.21
CA PHE A 117 -0.01 25.71 -17.66
C PHE A 117 -1.43 25.13 -17.80
N LEU A 118 -2.30 25.33 -16.80
CA LEU A 118 -3.69 24.87 -16.85
C LEU A 118 -4.44 25.51 -18.02
N ILE A 119 -4.28 26.82 -18.24
CA ILE A 119 -4.94 27.53 -19.34
C ILE A 119 -4.44 27.02 -20.71
N THR A 120 -3.13 26.97 -20.92
CA THR A 120 -2.54 26.57 -22.20
C THR A 120 -2.80 25.10 -22.53
N ASN A 121 -2.82 24.22 -21.53
CA ASN A 121 -2.99 22.78 -21.74
C ASN A 121 -4.45 22.32 -21.66
N HIS A 122 -5.37 23.18 -21.23
CA HIS A 122 -6.80 22.92 -21.30
C HIS A 122 -7.34 23.05 -22.73
N ASP A 123 -6.74 23.94 -23.53
CA ASP A 123 -7.25 24.41 -24.84
C ASP A 123 -7.06 23.40 -26.00
N ASN A 124 -7.14 22.12 -25.68
CA ASN A 124 -7.17 21.03 -26.65
C ASN A 124 -8.56 20.90 -27.29
N ASP A 125 -8.63 20.19 -28.43
CA ASP A 125 -9.86 19.80 -29.17
C ASP A 125 -10.90 19.02 -28.33
N LYS A 126 -10.57 18.65 -27.08
CA LYS A 126 -11.42 17.85 -26.20
C LYS A 126 -12.32 18.72 -25.33
N PRO A 127 -13.63 18.43 -25.18
CA PRO A 127 -14.57 19.30 -24.49
C PRO A 127 -14.23 19.54 -23.02
N TYR A 128 -13.64 18.55 -22.33
CA TYR A 128 -13.36 18.62 -20.89
C TYR A 128 -11.90 18.25 -20.58
N CYS A 129 -11.40 18.76 -19.46
CA CYS A 129 -10.09 18.38 -18.92
C CYS A 129 -10.24 18.02 -17.44
N LEU A 130 -9.81 16.81 -17.07
CA LEU A 130 -9.80 16.37 -15.68
C LEU A 130 -8.46 16.73 -15.04
N VAL A 131 -8.51 17.39 -13.89
CA VAL A 131 -7.34 17.76 -13.12
C VAL A 131 -7.29 16.94 -11.84
N PHE A 132 -6.29 16.06 -11.76
CA PHE A 132 -5.90 15.35 -10.56
C PHE A 132 -4.68 16.04 -9.94
N TYR A 133 -4.49 15.93 -8.63
CA TYR A 133 -3.39 16.59 -7.94
C TYR A 133 -2.97 15.80 -6.69
N ASP A 134 -1.73 15.97 -6.24
CA ASP A 134 -1.28 15.40 -4.97
C ASP A 134 -1.88 16.09 -3.75
N PRO A 135 -2.05 15.37 -2.62
CA PRO A 135 -2.81 15.88 -1.49
C PRO A 135 -2.33 17.21 -0.91
N CYS A 136 -1.03 17.49 -1.04
CA CYS A 136 -0.41 18.75 -0.61
C CYS A 136 -0.92 19.98 -1.37
N PHE A 137 -1.57 19.82 -2.54
CA PHE A 137 -2.15 20.93 -3.31
C PHE A 137 -3.64 21.14 -3.05
N ARG A 138 -4.23 20.45 -2.06
CA ARG A 138 -5.67 20.50 -1.74
C ARG A 138 -6.21 21.92 -1.70
N ASP A 139 -5.61 22.77 -0.86
CA ASP A 139 -6.16 24.10 -0.60
C ASP A 139 -5.81 25.05 -1.75
N ALA A 140 -4.61 24.89 -2.33
CA ALA A 140 -4.15 25.69 -3.43
C ALA A 140 -4.95 25.48 -4.73
N ILE A 141 -5.59 24.33 -4.92
CA ILE A 141 -6.42 24.07 -6.11
C ILE A 141 -7.72 24.86 -6.11
N GLU A 142 -8.25 25.21 -4.93
CA GLU A 142 -9.60 25.80 -4.79
C GLU A 142 -9.69 27.17 -5.49
N GLN A 143 -8.61 27.95 -5.45
CA GLN A 143 -8.51 29.25 -6.14
C GLN A 143 -8.66 29.15 -7.66
N TYR A 144 -8.43 27.97 -8.23
CA TYR A 144 -8.45 27.71 -9.67
C TYR A 144 -9.74 27.05 -10.16
N SER A 145 -10.66 26.71 -9.25
CA SER A 145 -11.97 26.14 -9.57
C SER A 145 -12.82 27.04 -10.50
N THR A 146 -12.56 28.34 -10.50
CA THR A 146 -13.30 29.35 -11.28
C THR A 146 -12.65 29.71 -12.62
N LEU A 147 -11.46 29.18 -12.94
CA LEU A 147 -10.71 29.53 -14.16
C LEU A 147 -11.48 29.20 -15.45
N SER A 148 -12.13 28.04 -15.49
CA SER A 148 -12.85 27.56 -16.68
C SER A 148 -13.86 26.49 -16.30
N SER A 149 -15.06 26.55 -16.87
CA SER A 149 -16.10 25.52 -16.71
C SER A 149 -15.74 24.17 -17.36
N ARG A 150 -14.72 24.15 -18.21
CA ARG A 150 -14.22 22.94 -18.86
C ARG A 150 -13.14 22.23 -18.02
N LEU A 151 -12.56 22.90 -17.01
CA LEU A 151 -11.64 22.31 -16.04
C LEU A 151 -12.44 21.65 -14.93
N ILE A 152 -12.23 20.36 -14.72
CA ILE A 152 -12.94 19.60 -13.69
C ILE A 152 -11.89 19.07 -12.72
N PHE A 153 -11.85 19.67 -11.54
CA PHE A 153 -10.92 19.28 -10.48
C PHE A 153 -11.46 18.10 -9.69
N SER A 154 -10.62 17.10 -9.49
CA SER A 154 -10.92 16.02 -8.55
C SER A 154 -10.99 16.55 -7.11
N LYS A 155 -11.70 15.84 -6.25
CA LYS A 155 -11.70 16.08 -4.81
C LYS A 155 -11.02 14.91 -4.12
N ILE A 156 -10.19 15.21 -3.14
CA ILE A 156 -9.64 14.17 -2.26
C ILE A 156 -10.80 13.64 -1.42
N SER A 157 -11.18 12.40 -1.68
CA SER A 157 -12.27 11.74 -0.99
C SER A 157 -11.88 10.31 -0.71
N SER A 158 -12.05 9.92 0.54
CA SER A 158 -11.95 8.52 0.94
C SER A 158 -13.28 7.77 0.75
N GLN A 159 -14.36 8.47 0.38
CA GLN A 159 -15.68 7.86 0.25
C GLN A 159 -15.85 7.05 -1.03
N ASN A 160 -16.74 6.07 -0.93
CA ASN A 160 -16.99 5.03 -1.91
C ASN A 160 -17.60 5.57 -3.20
N SER A 161 -17.38 4.79 -4.26
CA SER A 161 -18.15 4.85 -5.50
C SER A 161 -19.64 4.87 -5.18
N THR A 162 -20.31 5.97 -5.47
CA THR A 162 -21.75 5.94 -5.70
C THR A 162 -22.01 5.05 -6.92
N ASP A 163 -23.14 4.34 -6.96
CA ASP A 163 -23.58 3.60 -8.16
C ASP A 163 -23.90 4.54 -9.36
N ASP A 164 -23.53 5.81 -9.25
CA ASP A 164 -23.65 6.80 -10.32
C ASP A 164 -22.57 6.54 -11.37
N PRO A 165 -22.94 6.21 -12.62
CA PRO A 165 -21.98 6.01 -13.71
C PRO A 165 -21.18 7.27 -14.06
N LEU A 166 -21.61 8.44 -13.59
CA LEU A 166 -20.91 9.71 -13.74
C LEU A 166 -19.95 10.02 -12.58
N HIS A 167 -19.95 9.20 -11.53
CA HIS A 167 -18.99 9.34 -10.46
C HIS A 167 -17.75 8.50 -10.75
N PHE A 168 -16.60 9.15 -10.84
CA PHE A 168 -15.32 8.49 -11.06
C PHE A 168 -14.42 8.62 -9.83
N SER A 169 -13.89 7.50 -9.35
CA SER A 169 -12.94 7.46 -8.23
C SER A 169 -11.71 6.64 -8.58
N LEU A 170 -10.53 7.19 -8.29
CA LEU A 170 -9.24 6.55 -8.53
C LEU A 170 -8.22 7.03 -7.50
N TYR A 171 -7.54 6.10 -6.81
CA TYR A 171 -6.44 6.41 -5.89
C TYR A 171 -6.80 7.50 -4.85
N GLY A 172 -7.98 7.39 -4.23
CA GLY A 172 -8.47 8.34 -3.21
C GLY A 172 -8.92 9.71 -3.74
N ARG A 173 -9.13 9.83 -5.06
CA ARG A 173 -9.61 11.06 -5.70
C ARG A 173 -10.90 10.78 -6.45
N SER A 174 -11.94 11.53 -6.11
CA SER A 174 -13.28 11.41 -6.69
C SER A 174 -13.64 12.62 -7.53
N VAL A 175 -14.36 12.43 -8.63
CA VAL A 175 -14.81 13.51 -9.50
C VAL A 175 -16.19 13.18 -10.07
N GLN A 176 -17.06 14.19 -10.12
CA GLN A 176 -18.32 14.10 -10.85
C GLN A 176 -18.09 14.50 -12.30
N LEU A 177 -18.37 13.58 -13.22
CA LEU A 177 -18.18 13.76 -14.64
C LEU A 177 -19.46 14.29 -15.31
N PRO A 178 -19.36 15.26 -16.23
CA PRO A 178 -20.50 15.67 -17.05
C PRO A 178 -21.01 14.58 -18.00
N VAL A 179 -20.10 13.73 -18.50
CA VAL A 179 -20.38 12.62 -19.40
C VAL A 179 -19.51 11.42 -19.03
N PRO A 180 -19.87 10.18 -19.44
CA PRO A 180 -19.05 9.01 -19.16
C PRO A 180 -17.61 9.19 -19.65
N LEU A 181 -16.67 8.68 -18.86
CA LEU A 181 -15.23 8.82 -19.10
C LEU A 181 -14.82 8.15 -20.42
N ASN A 182 -14.29 8.94 -21.35
CA ASN A 182 -13.84 8.47 -22.67
C ASN A 182 -12.64 9.31 -23.16
N PRO A 183 -11.59 8.69 -23.76
CA PRO A 183 -10.47 9.41 -24.35
C PRO A 183 -10.82 10.51 -25.35
N SER A 184 -11.94 10.40 -26.07
CA SER A 184 -12.37 11.45 -27.02
C SER A 184 -12.88 12.72 -26.33
N ASN A 185 -13.44 12.59 -25.12
CA ASN A 185 -14.09 13.69 -24.41
C ASN A 185 -13.16 14.40 -23.42
N TYR A 186 -12.13 13.70 -22.92
CA TYR A 186 -11.33 14.17 -21.80
C TYR A 186 -9.83 14.23 -22.11
N SER A 187 -9.18 15.35 -21.78
CA SER A 187 -7.74 15.42 -21.52
C SER A 187 -7.50 15.28 -20.01
N ILE A 188 -6.31 14.83 -19.62
CA ILE A 188 -5.97 14.58 -18.22
C ILE A 188 -4.74 15.40 -17.86
N ILE A 189 -4.85 16.19 -16.79
CA ILE A 189 -3.71 16.89 -16.18
C ILE A 189 -3.53 16.33 -14.77
N PHE A 190 -2.29 15.98 -14.43
CA PHE A 190 -1.91 15.57 -13.08
C PHE A 190 -0.91 16.55 -12.48
N MET A 191 -1.27 17.19 -11.38
CA MET A 191 -0.38 18.08 -10.63
C MET A 191 0.37 17.26 -9.58
N SER A 192 1.62 16.91 -9.90
CA SER A 192 2.44 16.01 -9.11
C SER A 192 3.39 16.72 -8.17
N HIS A 193 3.46 16.20 -6.96
CA HIS A 193 4.57 16.32 -6.03
C HIS A 193 5.33 14.99 -5.91
N SER A 194 4.61 13.86 -5.92
CA SER A 194 5.15 12.49 -5.86
C SER A 194 5.25 11.85 -7.25
N LYS A 195 6.43 11.32 -7.57
CA LYS A 195 6.64 10.55 -8.81
C LYS A 195 5.83 9.25 -8.85
N ALA A 196 5.62 8.60 -7.70
CA ALA A 196 4.92 7.33 -7.63
C ALA A 196 3.45 7.48 -8.08
N SER A 197 2.75 8.47 -7.51
CA SER A 197 1.38 8.83 -7.89
C SER A 197 1.33 9.18 -9.38
N LEU A 198 2.26 10.01 -9.83
CA LEU A 198 2.34 10.43 -11.23
C LEU A 198 2.48 9.25 -12.21
N TYR A 199 3.35 8.26 -11.92
CA TYR A 199 3.48 7.06 -12.75
C TYR A 199 2.18 6.25 -12.82
N ASN A 200 1.49 6.11 -11.70
CA ASN A 200 0.26 5.34 -11.62
C ASN A 200 -0.89 5.99 -12.40
N PHE A 201 -1.03 7.32 -12.28
CA PHE A 201 -1.99 8.08 -13.07
C PHE A 201 -1.64 8.07 -14.55
N ALA A 202 -0.37 8.26 -14.91
CA ALA A 202 0.09 8.21 -16.30
C ALA A 202 -0.18 6.83 -16.93
N LEU A 203 0.02 5.75 -16.19
CA LEU A 203 -0.25 4.39 -16.63
C LEU A 203 -1.75 4.11 -16.76
N TYR A 204 -2.58 4.52 -15.79
CA TYR A 204 -4.02 4.33 -15.85
C TYR A 204 -4.63 5.07 -17.06
N PHE A 205 -4.19 6.30 -17.29
CA PHE A 205 -4.65 7.16 -18.38
C PHE A 205 -3.81 7.03 -19.66
N TYR A 206 -3.18 5.87 -19.92
CA TYR A 206 -2.26 5.72 -21.06
C TYR A 206 -2.88 5.94 -22.44
N ALA A 207 -4.20 5.76 -22.56
CA ALA A 207 -4.97 5.98 -23.78
C ALA A 207 -5.46 7.44 -23.94
N TYR A 208 -5.23 8.29 -22.93
CA TYR A 208 -5.67 9.68 -22.91
C TYR A 208 -4.52 10.62 -23.30
N ASP A 209 -4.88 11.88 -23.57
CA ASP A 209 -3.88 12.95 -23.64
C ASP A 209 -3.56 13.36 -22.20
N PHE A 210 -2.51 12.74 -21.66
CA PHE A 210 -2.07 12.88 -20.28
C PHE A 210 -0.89 13.83 -20.18
N ARG A 211 -0.99 14.83 -19.30
CA ARG A 211 0.06 15.82 -19.04
C ARG A 211 0.31 15.94 -17.55
N SER A 212 1.57 16.12 -17.16
CA SER A 212 1.95 16.34 -15.77
C SER A 212 2.35 17.79 -15.55
N PHE A 213 2.13 18.28 -14.34
CA PHE A 213 2.71 19.52 -13.86
C PHE A 213 3.38 19.30 -12.50
N PRO A 214 4.67 19.62 -12.32
CA PRO A 214 5.61 20.09 -13.34
C PRO A 214 5.76 19.11 -14.52
N SER A 215 6.07 19.65 -15.70
CA SER A 215 6.26 18.83 -16.90
C SER A 215 7.46 17.91 -16.73
N ASP A 216 7.23 16.60 -16.67
CA ASP A 216 8.29 15.60 -16.61
C ASP A 216 8.36 14.83 -17.93
N SER A 217 9.32 15.21 -18.78
CA SER A 217 9.55 14.59 -20.08
C SER A 217 10.02 13.14 -20.00
N SER A 218 10.47 12.68 -18.82
CA SER A 218 10.87 11.29 -18.61
C SER A 218 9.67 10.33 -18.60
N ILE A 219 8.45 10.87 -18.44
CA ILE A 219 7.24 10.07 -18.27
C ILE A 219 6.55 9.91 -19.61
N SER A 220 6.49 8.65 -20.05
CA SER A 220 5.76 8.26 -21.23
C SER A 220 4.83 7.13 -20.85
N SER A 221 3.52 7.39 -20.87
CA SER A 221 2.51 6.38 -20.52
C SER A 221 2.64 5.11 -21.36
N LYS A 222 2.98 5.25 -22.65
CA LYS A 222 3.23 4.11 -23.54
C LYS A 222 4.45 3.30 -23.08
N ARG A 223 5.53 3.95 -22.67
CA ARG A 223 6.73 3.27 -22.13
C ARG A 223 6.44 2.56 -20.82
N LEU A 224 5.66 3.18 -19.93
CA LEU A 224 5.20 2.56 -18.68
C LEU A 224 4.38 1.32 -18.97
N LEU A 225 3.43 1.41 -19.91
CA LEU A 225 2.62 0.29 -20.35
C LEU A 225 3.48 -0.84 -20.93
N SER A 226 4.44 -0.55 -21.81
CA SER A 226 5.36 -1.58 -22.35
C SER A 226 6.13 -2.32 -21.25
N LYS A 227 6.56 -1.63 -20.20
CA LYS A 227 7.20 -2.28 -19.03
C LYS A 227 6.24 -3.20 -18.29
N ARG A 228 4.97 -2.83 -18.17
CA ARG A 228 3.95 -3.69 -17.55
C ARG A 228 3.56 -4.86 -18.43
N MET A 229 3.53 -4.70 -19.76
CA MET A 229 3.37 -5.85 -20.68
C MET A 229 4.49 -6.86 -20.53
N TYR A 230 5.73 -6.40 -20.38
CA TYR A 230 6.85 -7.30 -20.06
C TYR A 230 6.63 -8.03 -18.72
N ALA A 231 6.16 -7.34 -17.68
CA ALA A 231 5.84 -7.95 -16.40
C ALA A 231 4.72 -9.01 -16.51
N ILE A 232 3.69 -8.76 -17.32
CA ILE A 232 2.62 -9.72 -17.63
C ILE A 232 3.17 -10.95 -18.37
N GLU A 233 4.08 -10.77 -19.32
CA GLU A 233 4.73 -11.89 -20.02
C GLU A 233 5.64 -12.70 -19.09
N CYS A 234 6.38 -12.04 -18.19
CA CYS A 234 7.10 -12.74 -17.13
C CYS A 234 6.10 -13.56 -16.30
N ALA A 235 5.01 -12.95 -15.86
CA ALA A 235 3.97 -13.60 -15.07
C ALA A 235 3.39 -14.85 -15.75
N ARG A 236 3.22 -14.87 -17.08
CA ARG A 236 2.75 -16.06 -17.83
C ARG A 236 3.76 -17.20 -17.84
N ASN A 237 5.04 -16.86 -17.98
CA ASN A 237 6.15 -17.80 -18.15
C ASN A 237 6.77 -18.30 -16.83
N GLY A 238 6.45 -17.65 -15.70
CA GLY A 238 6.92 -18.07 -14.38
C GLY A 238 6.44 -19.48 -13.98
N SER A 239 7.28 -20.21 -13.24
CA SER A 239 6.94 -21.53 -12.69
C SER A 239 6.70 -21.47 -11.18
N SER A 240 7.40 -20.57 -10.48
CA SER A 240 7.34 -20.37 -9.04
C SER A 240 7.12 -18.90 -8.67
N TYR A 241 6.21 -18.65 -7.72
CA TYR A 241 5.76 -17.30 -7.34
C TYR A 241 5.90 -17.05 -5.84
N GLY A 242 6.50 -15.93 -5.46
CA GLY A 242 6.52 -15.44 -4.08
C GLY A 242 5.46 -14.37 -3.86
N LEU A 243 4.38 -14.69 -3.14
CA LEU A 243 3.33 -13.77 -2.74
C LEU A 243 3.81 -12.92 -1.56
N LEU A 244 4.11 -11.64 -1.81
CA LEU A 244 4.61 -10.70 -0.81
C LEU A 244 3.46 -9.92 -0.18
N THR A 245 3.21 -10.13 1.10
CA THR A 245 2.16 -9.44 1.87
C THR A 245 2.79 -8.63 3.00
N SER A 246 2.29 -7.41 3.23
CA SER A 246 2.70 -6.62 4.37
C SER A 246 1.73 -6.73 5.53
N SER A 247 2.26 -6.73 6.76
CA SER A 247 1.47 -6.70 8.00
C SER A 247 0.50 -5.53 8.00
N ASN A 248 0.93 -4.34 7.58
CA ASN A 248 0.04 -3.18 7.46
C ASN A 248 -1.11 -3.42 6.47
N SER A 249 -0.87 -4.11 5.35
CA SER A 249 -1.96 -4.44 4.41
C SER A 249 -2.94 -5.46 5.00
N LEU A 250 -2.44 -6.46 5.74
CA LEU A 250 -3.28 -7.48 6.39
C LEU A 250 -4.10 -6.93 7.55
N LEU A 251 -3.64 -5.89 8.25
CA LEU A 251 -4.39 -5.33 9.38
C LEU A 251 -5.35 -4.24 8.96
N ASN A 252 -4.98 -3.48 7.92
CA ASN A 252 -5.89 -2.52 7.32
C ASN A 252 -7.03 -3.26 6.60
N LEU A 253 -6.76 -4.43 5.97
CA LEU A 253 -7.72 -5.16 5.14
C LEU A 253 -7.58 -6.69 5.23
N PRO A 254 -7.77 -7.30 6.42
CA PRO A 254 -7.52 -8.72 6.63
C PRO A 254 -8.36 -9.58 5.69
N LEU A 255 -9.68 -9.45 5.76
CA LEU A 255 -10.61 -10.28 4.98
C LEU A 255 -10.35 -10.20 3.47
N ILE A 256 -10.02 -9.00 2.97
CA ILE A 256 -9.84 -8.76 1.54
C ILE A 256 -8.51 -9.31 1.05
N ILE A 257 -7.43 -9.05 1.78
CA ILE A 257 -6.12 -9.59 1.40
C ILE A 257 -6.13 -11.11 1.52
N HIS A 258 -6.78 -11.69 2.53
CA HIS A 258 -6.98 -13.14 2.63
C HIS A 258 -7.75 -13.70 1.44
N LYS A 259 -8.93 -13.14 1.12
CA LYS A 259 -9.71 -13.55 -0.07
C LYS A 259 -8.90 -13.43 -1.36
N LEU A 260 -8.12 -12.37 -1.50
CA LEU A 260 -7.25 -12.17 -2.65
C LEU A 260 -6.15 -13.26 -2.72
N LEU A 261 -5.47 -13.54 -1.60
CA LEU A 261 -4.44 -14.57 -1.55
C LEU A 261 -5.03 -15.94 -1.88
N ASP A 262 -6.20 -16.28 -1.32
CA ASP A 262 -6.84 -17.56 -1.61
C ASP A 262 -7.27 -17.68 -3.07
N TYR A 263 -7.76 -16.59 -3.65
CA TYR A 263 -8.04 -16.52 -5.07
C TYR A 263 -6.76 -16.74 -5.91
N LEU A 264 -5.65 -16.06 -5.58
CA LEU A 264 -4.38 -16.23 -6.29
C LEU A 264 -3.82 -17.64 -6.15
N LYS A 265 -3.90 -18.24 -4.95
CA LYS A 265 -3.49 -19.64 -4.69
C LYS A 265 -4.30 -20.61 -5.56
N LYS A 266 -5.64 -20.48 -5.57
CA LYS A 266 -6.53 -21.29 -6.44
C LYS A 266 -6.19 -21.12 -7.92
N LEU A 267 -5.86 -19.89 -8.33
CA LEU A 267 -5.43 -19.61 -9.69
C LEU A 267 -4.11 -20.33 -10.02
N PHE A 268 -3.11 -20.27 -9.15
CA PHE A 268 -1.83 -20.95 -9.36
C PHE A 268 -1.98 -22.47 -9.36
N ASP A 269 -2.81 -23.04 -8.47
CA ASP A 269 -3.14 -24.46 -8.44
C ASP A 269 -3.76 -24.90 -9.79
N LYS A 270 -4.71 -24.11 -10.33
CA LYS A 270 -5.34 -24.38 -11.63
C LYS A 270 -4.34 -24.46 -12.79
N TYR A 271 -3.30 -23.64 -12.76
CA TYR A 271 -2.26 -23.59 -13.80
C TYR A 271 -1.00 -24.40 -13.45
N ASN A 272 -1.05 -25.24 -12.41
CA ASN A 272 0.07 -26.06 -11.91
C ASN A 272 1.35 -25.23 -11.66
N ARG A 273 1.20 -24.10 -10.96
CA ARG A 273 2.30 -23.20 -10.57
C ARG A 273 2.60 -23.35 -9.08
N GLN A 274 3.89 -23.30 -8.72
CA GLN A 274 4.31 -23.34 -7.31
C GLN A 274 4.21 -21.94 -6.71
N TYR A 275 3.80 -21.83 -5.44
CA TYR A 275 3.71 -20.55 -4.76
C TYR A 275 4.16 -20.61 -3.31
N TYR A 276 4.67 -19.49 -2.82
CA TYR A 276 5.09 -19.29 -1.43
C TYR A 276 4.50 -17.98 -0.93
N THR A 277 3.95 -17.97 0.28
CA THR A 277 3.47 -16.73 0.90
C THR A 277 4.52 -16.19 1.85
N PHE A 278 4.82 -14.90 1.72
CA PHE A 278 5.74 -14.17 2.58
C PHE A 278 4.98 -13.07 3.31
N LEU A 279 5.08 -13.08 4.64
CA LEU A 279 4.64 -11.98 5.49
C LEU A 279 5.85 -11.15 5.89
N MET A 280 5.87 -9.87 5.49
CA MET A 280 7.00 -8.98 5.70
C MET A 280 6.53 -7.56 6.02
N ASN A 281 6.95 -6.97 7.14
CA ASN A 281 6.61 -5.58 7.46
C ASN A 281 7.28 -4.62 6.45
N THR A 282 8.62 -4.63 6.43
CA THR A 282 9.45 -3.96 5.42
C THR A 282 10.00 -4.94 4.40
N LEU A 283 9.75 -4.64 3.12
CA LEU A 283 10.44 -5.31 2.01
C LEU A 283 11.90 -4.86 1.99
N SER A 284 12.82 -5.81 1.80
CA SER A 284 14.22 -5.50 1.51
C SER A 284 14.78 -6.51 0.51
N ILE A 285 15.69 -6.03 -0.34
CA ILE A 285 16.39 -6.87 -1.33
C ILE A 285 17.12 -8.02 -0.62
N THR A 286 17.75 -7.74 0.52
CA THR A 286 18.49 -8.74 1.28
C THR A 286 17.61 -9.87 1.78
N LYS A 287 16.39 -9.57 2.24
CA LYS A 287 15.43 -10.60 2.67
C LYS A 287 14.94 -11.44 1.48
N LEU A 288 14.68 -10.80 0.34
CA LEU A 288 14.17 -11.48 -0.87
C LEU A 288 15.24 -12.33 -1.58
N ASN A 289 16.50 -11.89 -1.59
CA ASN A 289 17.61 -12.63 -2.21
C ASN A 289 17.85 -14.00 -1.55
N ASN A 290 17.45 -14.19 -0.29
CA ASN A 290 17.57 -15.48 0.39
C ASN A 290 16.77 -16.60 -0.30
N PHE A 291 15.76 -16.25 -1.09
CA PHE A 291 14.88 -17.21 -1.78
C PHE A 291 15.03 -17.16 -3.31
N GLU A 292 16.06 -16.48 -3.84
CA GLU A 292 16.26 -16.28 -5.28
C GLU A 292 16.36 -17.58 -6.08
N ARG A 293 16.83 -18.67 -5.44
CA ARG A 293 16.97 -19.98 -6.09
C ARG A 293 15.65 -20.73 -6.26
N ASN A 294 14.61 -20.35 -5.54
CA ASN A 294 13.36 -21.08 -5.45
C ASN A 294 12.18 -20.32 -6.06
N ILE A 295 12.36 -19.03 -6.35
CA ILE A 295 11.30 -18.12 -6.77
C ILE A 295 11.73 -17.40 -8.04
N ASP A 296 10.96 -17.61 -9.10
CA ASP A 296 11.18 -16.97 -10.39
C ASP A 296 10.63 -15.55 -10.42
N ILE A 297 9.55 -15.29 -9.66
CA ILE A 297 8.78 -14.03 -9.72
C ILE A 297 8.19 -13.71 -8.34
N TYR A 298 8.28 -12.45 -7.93
CA TYR A 298 7.58 -11.96 -6.74
C TYR A 298 6.33 -11.15 -7.12
N VAL A 299 5.23 -11.42 -6.43
CA VAL A 299 3.96 -10.72 -6.58
C VAL A 299 3.74 -9.85 -5.36
N LEU A 300 3.61 -8.54 -5.55
CA LEU A 300 3.31 -7.61 -4.47
C LEU A 300 1.81 -7.60 -4.18
N CYS A 301 1.42 -8.18 -3.05
CA CYS A 301 0.06 -8.24 -2.53
C CYS A 301 -0.14 -7.17 -1.44
N SER A 302 -0.17 -5.89 -1.84
CA SER A 302 -0.37 -4.75 -0.93
C SER A 302 -1.52 -3.84 -1.36
N SER A 303 -2.16 -3.16 -0.41
CA SER A 303 -3.16 -2.12 -0.69
C SER A 303 -2.54 -0.79 -1.12
N CYS A 304 -1.25 -0.59 -0.86
CA CYS A 304 -0.53 0.62 -1.23
C CYS A 304 -0.46 0.76 -2.75
N THR A 305 -1.04 1.84 -3.27
CA THR A 305 -1.02 2.18 -4.69
C THR A 305 0.34 2.74 -5.11
N GLU A 306 1.06 3.38 -4.20
CA GLU A 306 2.32 4.11 -4.47
C GLU A 306 3.58 3.33 -4.10
N SER A 307 3.52 1.99 -4.16
CA SER A 307 4.68 1.17 -3.83
C SER A 307 5.86 1.45 -4.76
N GLN A 308 6.98 1.86 -4.17
CA GLN A 308 8.22 2.13 -4.89
C GLN A 308 8.77 0.89 -5.61
N TRP A 309 8.44 -0.32 -5.14
CA TRP A 309 8.91 -1.59 -5.70
C TRP A 309 8.37 -1.85 -7.11
N LEU A 310 7.18 -1.32 -7.42
CA LEU A 310 6.59 -1.39 -8.76
C LEU A 310 7.01 -0.22 -9.64
N SER A 311 7.75 0.75 -9.08
CA SER A 311 8.14 1.95 -9.80
C SER A 311 9.17 1.62 -10.90
N PRO A 312 9.15 2.35 -12.03
CA PRO A 312 10.10 2.13 -13.12
C PRO A 312 11.55 2.51 -12.78
N GLU A 313 11.75 3.26 -11.69
CA GLU A 313 13.05 3.73 -11.20
C GLU A 313 13.73 2.69 -10.30
N TYR A 314 12.95 1.79 -9.68
CA TYR A 314 13.46 0.77 -8.79
C TYR A 314 14.03 -0.43 -9.58
N LYS A 315 15.31 -0.37 -9.92
CA LYS A 315 16.04 -1.40 -10.71
C LYS A 315 16.96 -2.30 -9.89
N GLN A 316 16.80 -2.33 -8.58
CA GLN A 316 17.80 -2.92 -7.69
C GLN A 316 17.63 -4.44 -7.48
N PHE A 317 16.62 -5.04 -8.12
CA PHE A 317 16.23 -6.42 -7.86
C PHE A 317 16.20 -7.23 -9.16
N ASN A 318 16.90 -8.37 -9.17
CA ASN A 318 17.11 -9.20 -10.36
C ASN A 318 15.87 -10.04 -10.70
N ILE A 319 15.10 -10.40 -9.68
CA ILE A 319 13.85 -11.15 -9.86
C ILE A 319 12.73 -10.16 -10.21
N PRO A 320 11.92 -10.43 -11.25
CA PRO A 320 10.77 -9.60 -11.57
C PRO A 320 9.82 -9.45 -10.37
N LEU A 321 9.53 -8.20 -10.00
CA LEU A 321 8.52 -7.86 -9.02
C LEU A 321 7.32 -7.25 -9.74
N ILE A 322 6.19 -7.95 -9.64
CA ILE A 322 4.97 -7.67 -10.39
C ILE A 322 3.81 -7.38 -9.44
N SER A 323 2.77 -6.74 -9.96
CA SER A 323 1.56 -6.42 -9.21
C SER A 323 0.52 -7.53 -9.30
N ILE A 324 -0.49 -7.45 -8.43
CA ILE A 324 -1.68 -8.31 -8.49
C ILE A 324 -2.36 -8.22 -9.87
N ASN A 325 -2.49 -7.00 -10.42
CA ASN A 325 -3.13 -6.80 -11.72
C ASN A 325 -2.32 -7.46 -12.85
N ASP A 326 -0.98 -7.50 -12.77
CA ASP A 326 -0.15 -8.20 -13.76
C ASP A 326 -0.48 -9.71 -13.80
N ILE A 327 -0.70 -10.35 -12.64
CA ILE A 327 -1.11 -11.77 -12.56
C ILE A 327 -2.49 -11.98 -13.17
N ILE A 328 -3.47 -11.15 -12.82
CA ILE A 328 -4.85 -11.29 -13.32
C ILE A 328 -4.88 -11.13 -14.84
N GLN A 329 -4.19 -10.11 -15.37
CA GLN A 329 -4.06 -9.90 -16.81
C GLN A 329 -3.33 -11.08 -17.49
N ALA A 330 -2.33 -11.66 -16.84
CA ALA A 330 -1.57 -12.78 -17.39
C ALA A 330 -2.40 -14.06 -17.56
N PHE A 331 -3.24 -14.41 -16.57
CA PHE A 331 -3.91 -15.71 -16.49
C PHE A 331 -5.41 -15.70 -16.81
N GLU A 332 -6.09 -14.58 -16.69
CA GLU A 332 -7.53 -14.47 -17.01
C GLU A 332 -7.78 -13.80 -18.36
N ASN A 333 -6.96 -12.82 -18.73
CA ASN A 333 -7.19 -12.03 -19.94
C ASN A 333 -6.50 -12.66 -21.16
N ASN A 334 -7.21 -13.59 -21.81
CA ASN A 334 -6.77 -14.30 -23.01
C ASN A 334 -7.07 -13.54 -24.32
N ASN A 335 -7.71 -12.38 -24.26
CA ASN A 335 -8.15 -11.65 -25.44
C ASN A 335 -7.10 -10.62 -25.87
N GLU A 336 -6.30 -10.97 -26.88
CA GLU A 336 -5.24 -10.12 -27.47
C GLU A 336 -5.76 -8.77 -28.03
N ASN A 337 -7.08 -8.63 -28.25
CA ASN A 337 -7.69 -7.49 -28.94
C ASN A 337 -8.42 -6.48 -28.04
N LEU A 338 -8.44 -6.66 -26.72
CA LEU A 338 -9.12 -5.72 -25.81
C LEU A 338 -8.13 -4.68 -25.26
N SER A 339 -8.54 -3.41 -25.20
CA SER A 339 -7.78 -2.37 -24.49
C SER A 339 -7.56 -2.78 -23.03
N ILE A 340 -6.30 -2.87 -22.61
CA ILE A 340 -5.94 -3.31 -21.27
C ILE A 340 -6.19 -2.17 -20.28
N ASN A 341 -7.27 -2.28 -19.51
CA ASN A 341 -7.52 -1.39 -18.38
C ASN A 341 -6.58 -1.76 -17.23
N TYR A 342 -5.58 -0.92 -16.98
CA TYR A 342 -4.56 -1.17 -15.98
C TYR A 342 -4.74 -0.27 -14.76
N SER A 343 -4.79 -0.86 -13.57
CA SER A 343 -4.89 -0.14 -12.31
C SER A 343 -4.11 -0.83 -11.20
N PHE A 344 -3.57 -0.05 -10.27
CA PHE A 344 -3.04 -0.55 -9.00
C PHE A 344 -4.06 -0.40 -7.85
N ASP A 345 -5.25 0.16 -8.11
CA ASP A 345 -6.28 0.34 -7.09
C ASP A 345 -6.91 -1.02 -6.79
N LEU A 346 -6.66 -1.51 -5.57
CA LEU A 346 -7.14 -2.81 -5.12
C LEU A 346 -8.67 -2.94 -5.30
N ARG A 347 -9.45 -1.86 -5.15
CA ARG A 347 -10.91 -1.89 -5.32
C ARG A 347 -11.30 -2.24 -6.76
N GLN A 348 -10.65 -1.59 -7.72
CA GLN A 348 -10.89 -1.85 -9.14
C GLN A 348 -10.45 -3.28 -9.52
N ILE A 349 -9.31 -3.71 -8.98
CA ILE A 349 -8.81 -5.07 -9.17
C ILE A 349 -9.83 -6.10 -8.64
N LEU A 350 -10.28 -5.96 -7.39
CA LEU A 350 -11.26 -6.86 -6.78
C LEU A 350 -12.61 -6.87 -7.52
N SER A 351 -13.06 -5.71 -8.01
CA SER A 351 -14.27 -5.62 -8.84
C SER A 351 -14.15 -6.42 -10.14
N THR A 352 -12.95 -6.49 -10.72
CA THR A 352 -12.67 -7.26 -11.94
C THR A 352 -12.75 -8.76 -11.68
N ILE A 353 -12.22 -9.21 -10.54
CA ILE A 353 -12.18 -10.63 -10.15
C ILE A 353 -13.54 -11.13 -9.62
N LYS A 354 -14.51 -10.24 -9.34
CA LYS A 354 -15.82 -10.55 -8.72
C LYS A 354 -15.75 -11.14 -7.30
N ILE A 355 -14.63 -11.01 -6.59
CA ILE A 355 -14.46 -11.49 -5.20
C ILE A 355 -15.49 -10.87 -4.23
N ILE A 356 -16.05 -9.70 -4.56
CA ILE A 356 -16.98 -8.95 -3.71
C ILE A 356 -18.40 -9.56 -3.73
N ASN A 357 -18.74 -10.46 -4.66
CA ASN A 357 -20.12 -10.96 -4.83
C ASN A 357 -20.40 -12.36 -4.25
N GLU A 358 -19.44 -13.04 -3.62
CA GLU A 358 -19.68 -14.36 -3.01
C GLU A 358 -19.92 -14.25 -1.50
N ASN A 359 -21.21 -14.25 -1.14
CA ASN A 359 -21.74 -14.42 0.21
C ASN A 359 -21.66 -15.88 0.67
N GLU A 360 -20.46 -16.46 0.77
CA GLU A 360 -20.27 -17.75 1.44
C GLU A 360 -19.17 -17.63 2.49
N ILE A 361 -19.59 -17.33 3.72
CA ILE A 361 -18.76 -17.43 4.92
C ILE A 361 -18.89 -18.87 5.40
N ASN A 362 -17.82 -19.65 5.32
CA ASN A 362 -17.68 -20.89 6.10
C ASN A 362 -16.85 -20.56 7.36
N GLU A 363 -17.47 -20.66 8.52
CA GLU A 363 -16.93 -20.29 9.85
C GLU A 363 -15.79 -21.19 10.36
N ASN A 364 -15.20 -22.07 9.52
CA ASN A 364 -14.21 -23.06 9.98
C ASN A 364 -12.75 -22.62 9.84
N ASP A 365 -12.45 -21.45 9.26
CA ASP A 365 -11.06 -21.00 9.04
C ASP A 365 -10.50 -20.12 10.17
N GLU A 366 -11.28 -19.82 11.23
CA GLU A 366 -10.85 -18.92 12.31
C GLU A 366 -9.69 -19.46 13.17
N GLU A 367 -9.54 -20.77 13.32
CA GLU A 367 -8.48 -21.33 14.17
C GLU A 367 -7.07 -21.10 13.61
N ASN A 368 -6.89 -21.15 12.29
CA ASN A 368 -5.61 -20.85 11.63
C ASN A 368 -5.27 -19.34 11.63
N ASN A 369 -6.29 -18.48 11.76
CA ASN A 369 -6.12 -17.02 11.74
C ASN A 369 -5.57 -16.46 13.07
N SER A 370 -5.67 -17.23 14.16
CA SER A 370 -5.21 -16.82 15.49
C SER A 370 -3.68 -16.82 15.66
N LEU A 371 -2.95 -17.59 14.85
CA LEU A 371 -1.49 -17.73 14.93
C LEU A 371 -0.74 -16.55 14.30
N ILE A 372 -1.29 -15.96 13.23
CA ILE A 372 -0.68 -14.84 12.49
C ILE A 372 -0.73 -13.55 13.32
N LEU A 373 -1.80 -13.34 14.10
CA LEU A 373 -1.99 -12.17 14.96
C LEU A 373 -1.03 -12.12 16.16
N LYS A 374 -0.43 -13.25 16.55
CA LYS A 374 0.44 -13.29 17.75
C LYS A 374 1.89 -12.86 17.47
N HIS A 375 2.38 -12.98 16.23
CA HIS A 375 3.77 -12.67 15.90
C HIS A 375 3.94 -12.11 14.46
N PRO A 376 3.68 -10.81 14.22
CA PRO A 376 3.80 -10.18 12.89
C PRO A 376 5.24 -10.10 12.36
N ASN A 377 6.24 -10.31 13.23
CA ASN A 377 7.66 -10.36 12.86
C ASN A 377 8.15 -11.78 12.55
N ALA A 378 7.30 -12.80 12.69
CA ALA A 378 7.63 -14.15 12.26
C ALA A 378 7.40 -14.26 10.75
N LEU A 379 8.48 -14.59 10.01
CA LEU A 379 8.40 -14.87 8.59
C LEU A 379 7.68 -16.22 8.41
N LEU A 380 6.36 -16.18 8.27
CA LEU A 380 5.54 -17.37 8.07
C LEU A 380 5.70 -17.86 6.62
N LEU A 381 6.54 -18.86 6.43
CA LEU A 381 6.64 -19.63 5.18
C LEU A 381 5.59 -20.74 5.21
N GLN A 382 4.49 -20.55 4.50
CA GLN A 382 3.55 -21.62 4.21
C GLN A 382 3.87 -22.20 2.83
N GLN A 383 4.51 -23.38 2.81
CA GLN A 383 4.78 -24.14 1.58
C GLN A 383 3.64 -25.14 1.37
N ARG A 384 3.09 -25.19 0.15
CA ARG A 384 2.22 -26.29 -0.28
C ARG A 384 2.73 -26.79 -1.62
N ASP A 385 3.33 -27.98 -1.63
CA ASP A 385 3.81 -28.61 -2.85
C ASP A 385 2.61 -29.02 -3.70
N GLY A 386 2.49 -28.42 -4.89
CA GLY A 386 1.55 -28.87 -5.91
C GLY A 386 1.81 -30.35 -6.24
N SER A 387 0.81 -31.19 -5.99
CA SER A 387 0.73 -32.64 -6.20
C SER A 387 1.98 -33.36 -6.75
N ASN A 388 2.54 -34.25 -5.92
CA ASN A 388 3.43 -35.36 -6.27
C ASN A 388 4.69 -35.03 -7.08
N ARG A 389 5.60 -34.26 -6.47
CA ARG A 389 7.04 -34.46 -6.72
C ARG A 389 7.76 -34.57 -5.39
N ASN A 390 8.19 -35.79 -5.07
CA ASN A 390 9.20 -36.06 -4.04
C ASN A 390 10.48 -35.29 -4.43
N LEU A 391 10.66 -34.08 -3.91
CA LEU A 391 11.95 -33.40 -3.88
C LEU A 391 12.41 -33.31 -2.42
N ASP A 392 13.44 -34.09 -2.13
CA ASP A 392 14.33 -34.08 -0.97
C ASP A 392 14.00 -33.13 0.20
N ASN A 393 13.42 -33.73 1.25
CA ASN A 393 13.19 -33.17 2.59
C ASN A 393 14.48 -32.82 3.39
N ASN A 394 15.59 -32.46 2.73
CA ASN A 394 16.88 -32.24 3.42
C ASN A 394 17.20 -30.78 3.73
N HIS A 395 16.28 -29.84 3.52
CA HIS A 395 16.47 -28.46 3.94
C HIS A 395 15.77 -28.20 5.27
N ILE A 396 16.49 -28.45 6.37
CA ILE A 396 16.09 -28.06 7.72
C ILE A 396 16.49 -26.59 7.92
N TRP A 397 15.51 -25.70 7.98
CA TRP A 397 15.70 -24.28 8.23
C TRP A 397 15.80 -24.02 9.73
N TRP A 398 17.02 -23.83 10.23
CA TRP A 398 17.26 -23.47 11.63
C TRP A 398 16.85 -22.01 11.90
N GLY A 399 15.98 -21.79 12.89
CA GLY A 399 15.53 -20.47 13.32
C GLY A 399 14.06 -20.12 13.05
N LEU A 400 13.30 -21.01 12.40
CA LEU A 400 11.88 -20.81 12.04
C LEU A 400 10.93 -21.86 12.67
N GLN A 401 11.41 -22.67 13.60
CA GLN A 401 10.56 -23.63 14.31
C GLN A 401 9.77 -22.92 15.42
N ILE A 402 8.54 -22.50 15.12
CA ILE A 402 7.52 -22.36 16.17
C ILE A 402 7.09 -23.80 16.49
N THR A 403 7.57 -24.33 17.60
CA THR A 403 7.07 -25.61 18.12
C THR A 403 5.77 -25.30 18.85
N ASP A 404 4.63 -25.68 18.26
CA ASP A 404 3.36 -25.75 18.97
C ASP A 404 3.40 -26.95 19.94
N ASN A 405 4.23 -26.86 20.97
CA ASN A 405 4.28 -27.86 22.04
C ASN A 405 3.22 -27.54 23.09
N ILE A 406 1.96 -27.91 22.79
CA ILE A 406 0.88 -28.00 23.80
C ILE A 406 0.98 -29.31 24.62
N ASN A 407 1.90 -30.22 24.34
CA ASN A 407 2.06 -31.44 25.14
C ASN A 407 3.54 -31.73 25.46
N GLU A 408 4.08 -31.07 26.49
CA GLU A 408 5.31 -31.51 27.16
C GLU A 408 5.01 -31.94 28.61
N GLU A 409 4.32 -33.07 28.76
CA GLU A 409 4.68 -34.00 29.83
C GLU A 409 5.35 -35.21 29.18
N LYS A 410 6.62 -35.41 29.53
CA LYS A 410 7.53 -36.50 29.15
C LYS A 410 8.46 -36.24 27.96
N GLU A 411 9.44 -35.36 28.18
CA GLU A 411 10.83 -35.69 27.85
C GLU A 411 11.79 -34.96 28.80
N SER A 412 11.98 -35.56 29.97
CA SER A 412 13.03 -35.19 30.91
C SER A 412 14.43 -35.42 30.30
N ASN A 413 15.30 -34.43 30.46
CA ASN A 413 16.77 -34.45 30.32
C ASN A 413 17.37 -33.93 29.00
N LYS A 414 17.20 -32.64 28.72
CA LYS A 414 18.31 -31.82 28.21
C LYS A 414 18.58 -30.69 29.17
N SER A 415 19.76 -30.70 29.79
CA SER A 415 20.24 -29.61 30.65
C SER A 415 20.26 -28.32 29.83
N VAL A 416 19.47 -27.34 30.26
CA VAL A 416 19.56 -25.95 29.79
C VAL A 416 21.02 -25.54 29.91
N SER A 417 21.66 -25.24 28.78
CA SER A 417 23.05 -24.78 28.78
C SER A 417 23.15 -23.49 29.59
N GLU A 418 24.03 -23.46 30.60
CA GLU A 418 24.26 -22.28 31.43
C GLU A 418 24.53 -21.04 30.55
N LEU A 419 23.79 -19.96 30.83
CA LEU A 419 23.96 -18.65 30.22
C LEU A 419 25.39 -18.17 30.49
N LYS A 420 26.18 -18.03 29.41
CA LYS A 420 27.50 -17.38 29.47
C LYS A 420 27.38 -15.95 28.99
N GLU A 421 27.96 -15.04 29.76
CA GLU A 421 28.04 -13.62 29.44
C GLU A 421 28.76 -13.42 28.08
N GLY A 422 28.13 -12.67 27.18
CA GLY A 422 28.66 -12.41 25.84
C GLY A 422 29.89 -11.50 25.87
N LYS A 423 30.74 -11.58 24.84
CA LYS A 423 31.89 -10.69 24.71
C LYS A 423 31.44 -9.30 24.24
N PHE A 424 31.93 -8.27 24.91
CA PHE A 424 31.72 -6.86 24.58
C PHE A 424 33.04 -6.19 24.12
N GLY A 425 32.98 -5.39 23.05
CA GLY A 425 34.11 -4.67 22.48
C GLY A 425 33.98 -4.40 20.97
N ILE A 426 34.78 -3.47 20.44
CA ILE A 426 34.85 -3.20 18.99
C ILE A 426 35.54 -4.40 18.32
N ALA A 427 34.92 -4.94 17.27
CA ALA A 427 35.41 -6.11 16.55
C ALA A 427 36.65 -5.75 15.70
N SER A 428 37.85 -6.02 16.22
CA SER A 428 39.05 -6.14 15.40
C SER A 428 40.07 -7.09 16.03
N GLY A 429 40.76 -7.89 15.20
CA GLY A 429 41.90 -8.71 15.61
C GLY A 429 41.58 -10.10 16.17
N TYR A 430 40.66 -10.85 15.56
CA TYR A 430 40.47 -12.25 15.94
C TYR A 430 41.64 -13.12 15.43
N THR A 431 42.21 -13.89 16.35
CA THR A 431 43.38 -14.78 16.16
C THR A 431 43.18 -15.92 15.15
N ASN A 432 42.01 -16.01 14.52
CA ASN A 432 41.65 -17.05 13.54
C ASN A 432 41.38 -16.50 12.12
N GLU A 433 41.69 -15.22 11.85
CA GLU A 433 41.79 -14.76 10.47
C GLU A 433 43.03 -15.41 9.83
N LYS A 434 42.81 -16.45 9.03
CA LYS A 434 43.85 -16.97 8.13
C LYS A 434 44.06 -15.94 7.02
N PHE A 435 45.24 -15.32 7.01
CA PHE A 435 45.73 -14.49 5.91
C PHE A 435 45.88 -15.27 4.61
#